data_AF-A0A6I4ZBM4-F1
#
_entry.id   AF-A0A6I4ZBM4-F1
#
_cell.length_a   1.000
_cell.length_b   1.000
_cell.length_c   1.000
_cell.angle_alpha   90.00
_cell.angle_beta   90.00
_cell.angle_gamma   90.00
#
_symmetry.space_group_name_H-M   'P 1'
#
loop_
_entity.id
_entity.type
_entity.pdbx_description
1 polymer ?
#
loop_
_entity_poly.entity_id
_entity_poly.type
_entity_poly.pdbx_seq_one_letter_code
_entity_poly.pdbx_strand_id
1 'polypeptide(L)' 'MPDVEELKHAILCLPKADYTHLRQWFFDDMDWQRWDSQIETDSEEGKLDFLIDEALEGKREGTLLDL' A
#
# COMPACT_ATOMS: atom_id res chain seq x y z
N MET A 1 -22.12 13.25 12.69
CA MET A 1 -21.11 12.41 12.01
C MET A 1 -19.78 12.83 12.58
N PRO A 2 -18.91 11.89 13.01
CA PRO A 2 -17.60 12.27 13.52
C PRO A 2 -16.82 13.02 12.44
N ASP A 3 -16.16 14.10 12.83
CA ASP A 3 -15.26 14.82 11.94
C ASP A 3 -14.01 13.97 11.64
N VAL A 4 -13.40 14.17 10.48
CA VAL A 4 -12.19 13.45 10.08
C VAL A 4 -11.06 13.69 11.09
N GLU A 5 -10.98 14.89 11.67
CA GLU A 5 -9.98 15.19 12.70
C GLU A 5 -10.25 14.47 14.02
N GLU A 6 -11.52 14.30 14.42
CA GLU A 6 -11.88 13.51 15.60
C GLU A 6 -11.52 12.03 15.42
N LEU A 7 -11.75 11.49 14.22
CA LEU A 7 -11.38 10.12 13.90
C LEU A 7 -9.85 9.92 13.93
N LYS A 8 -9.07 10.85 13.37
CA LYS A 8 -7.60 10.80 13.45
C LYS A 8 -7.11 10.81 14.88
N HIS A 9 -7.65 11.70 15.72
CA HIS A 9 -7.31 11.75 17.14
C HIS A 9 -7.66 10.43 17.85
N ALA A 10 -8.83 9.86 17.58
CA ALA A 10 -9.23 8.57 18.14
C ALA A 10 -8.25 7.45 17.75
N ILE A 11 -7.84 7.40 16.48
CA ILE A 11 -6.86 6.42 15.97
C ILE A 11 -5.49 6.59 16.64
N LEU A 12 -5.03 7.83 16.82
CA LEU A 12 -3.74 8.11 17.48
C LEU A 12 -3.74 7.74 18.97
N CYS A 13 -4.90 7.78 19.60
CA CYS A 13 -5.08 7.39 21.01
C CYS A 13 -5.27 5.89 21.21
N LEU A 14 -5.36 5.08 20.14
CA LEU A 14 -5.58 3.65 20.28
C LEU A 14 -4.40 2.94 20.96
N PRO A 15 -4.66 2.00 21.88
CA PRO A 15 -3.65 1.05 22.32
C PRO A 15 -3.07 0.29 21.11
N LYS A 16 -1.79 -0.11 21.22
CA LYS A 16 -1.08 -0.79 20.13
C LYS A 16 -1.85 -2.00 19.58
N ALA A 17 -2.50 -2.78 20.44
CA ALA A 17 -3.27 -3.96 20.04
C ALA A 17 -4.47 -3.58 19.16
N ASP A 18 -5.24 -2.57 19.58
CA ASP A 18 -6.42 -2.12 18.85
C ASP A 18 -6.05 -1.41 17.55
N TYR A 19 -4.94 -0.67 17.54
CA TYR A 19 -4.39 -0.09 16.33
C TYR A 19 -3.90 -1.16 15.33
N THR A 20 -3.28 -2.24 15.82
CA THR A 20 -2.92 -3.39 14.96
C THR A 20 -4.17 -4.04 14.38
N HIS A 21 -5.22 -4.23 15.18
CA HIS A 21 -6.47 -4.81 14.71
C HIS A 21 -7.18 -3.91 13.68
N LEU A 22 -7.24 -2.60 13.95
CA LEU A 22 -7.77 -1.61 13.01
C LEU A 22 -7.02 -1.64 11.68
N ARG A 23 -5.68 -1.71 11.73
CA ARG A 23 -4.84 -1.79 10.54
C ARG A 23 -5.10 -3.07 9.76
N GLN A 24 -5.20 -4.22 10.43
CA GLN A 24 -5.51 -5.50 9.78
C GLN A 24 -6.86 -5.44 9.07
N TRP A 25 -7.90 -4.99 9.77
CA TRP A 25 -9.22 -4.79 9.17
C TRP A 25 -9.19 -3.84 7.96
N PHE A 26 -8.45 -2.73 8.06
CA PHE A 26 -8.36 -1.75 6.99
C PHE A 26 -7.71 -2.34 5.72
N PHE A 27 -6.68 -3.15 5.90
CA PHE A 27 -6.09 -3.90 4.80
C PHE A 27 -7.08 -4.96 4.30
N ASP A 28 -7.40 -5.94 5.14
CA ASP A 28 -8.11 -7.18 4.78
C ASP A 28 -9.51 -6.95 4.20
N ASP A 29 -10.28 -6.02 4.76
CA ASP A 29 -11.72 -5.92 4.47
C ASP A 29 -12.11 -4.71 3.61
N MET A 30 -11.33 -3.62 3.61
CA MET A 30 -11.79 -2.34 3.05
C MET A 30 -11.22 -2.01 1.69
N ASP A 31 -9.91 -2.13 1.49
CA ASP A 31 -9.27 -1.44 0.36
C ASP A 31 -8.44 -2.34 -0.58
N TRP A 32 -8.27 -3.64 -0.31
CA TRP A 32 -7.52 -4.54 -1.21
C TRP A 32 -8.06 -4.49 -2.65
N GLN A 33 -9.37 -4.62 -2.85
CA GLN A 33 -9.96 -4.62 -4.19
C GLN A 33 -9.79 -3.27 -4.90
N ARG A 34 -9.84 -2.17 -4.14
CA ARG A 34 -9.64 -0.82 -4.69
C ARG A 34 -8.18 -0.61 -5.07
N TRP A 35 -7.26 -1.10 -4.26
CA TRP A 35 -5.83 -1.02 -4.52
C TRP A 35 -5.45 -1.89 -5.71
N ASP A 36 -5.98 -3.10 -5.81
CA ASP A 36 -5.79 -3.98 -6.97
C ASP A 36 -6.23 -3.27 -8.26
N SER A 37 -7.44 -2.69 -8.27
CA SER A 37 -7.96 -1.96 -9.44
C SER A 37 -7.14 -0.71 -9.78
N GLN A 38 -6.64 0.01 -8.77
CA GLN A 38 -5.80 1.18 -8.96
C GLN A 38 -4.42 0.79 -9.51
N ILE A 39 -3.81 -0.27 -8.99
CA ILE A 39 -2.52 -0.79 -9.45
C ILE A 39 -2.63 -1.28 -10.89
N GLU A 40 -3.71 -1.99 -11.23
CA GLU A 40 -3.97 -2.44 -12.61
C GLU A 40 -4.10 -1.24 -13.55
N THR A 41 -4.88 -0.23 -13.17
CA THR A 41 -5.02 1.01 -13.95
C THR A 41 -3.67 1.73 -14.12
N ASP A 42 -2.91 1.90 -13.04
CA ASP A 42 -1.62 2.57 -13.10
C ASP A 42 -0.58 1.78 -13.91
N SER A 43 -0.68 0.45 -13.91
CA SER A 43 0.11 -0.42 -14.78
C SER A 43 -0.27 -0.25 -16.25
N GLU A 44 -1.57 -0.19 -16.57
CA GLU A 44 -2.05 0.03 -17.95
C GLU A 44 -1.68 1.44 -18.47
N GLU A 45 -1.66 2.43 -17.59
CA GLU A 45 -1.25 3.81 -17.89
C GLU A 45 0.28 3.99 -17.98
N GLY A 46 1.07 2.93 -17.71
CA GLY A 46 2.54 2.96 -17.76
C GLY A 46 3.20 3.74 -16.61
N LYS A 47 2.43 4.11 -15.57
CA LYS A 47 2.96 4.83 -14.40
C LYS A 47 3.94 3.99 -13.59
N LEU A 48 3.86 2.66 -13.73
CA LEU A 48 4.71 1.70 -13.03
C LEU A 48 5.90 1.23 -13.87
N ASP A 49 6.09 1.75 -15.10
CA ASP A 49 7.17 1.33 -16.02
C ASP A 49 8.57 1.55 -15.42
N PHE A 50 8.72 2.56 -14.55
CA PHE A 50 10.00 2.81 -13.86
C PHE A 50 10.47 1.61 -13.01
N LEU A 51 9.55 0.79 -12.49
CA LEU A 51 9.88 -0.42 -11.74
C LEU A 51 10.43 -1.51 -12.66
N ILE A 52 9.96 -1.57 -13.91
CA ILE A 52 10.48 -2.49 -14.92
C ILE A 52 11.90 -2.06 -15.29
N ASP A 53 12.11 -0.77 -15.52
CA ASP A 53 13.44 -0.22 -15.82
C ASP A 53 14.43 -0.48 -14.68
N GLU A 54 14.02 -0.25 -13.43
CA GLU A 54 14.81 -0.55 -12.24
C GLU A 54 15.16 -2.04 -12.14
N ALA A 55 14.20 -2.92 -12.39
CA ALA A 55 14.45 -4.36 -12.39
C ALA A 55 15.43 -4.78 -13.50
N LEU A 56 15.33 -4.20 -14.70
CA LEU A 56 16.26 -4.45 -15.80
C LEU A 56 17.68 -3.94 -15.50
N GLU A 57 17.78 -2.77 -14.85
CA GLU A 57 19.04 -2.22 -14.37
C GLU A 57 19.67 -3.12 -13.30
N GLY A 58 18.91 -3.50 -12.26
CA GLY A 58 19.39 -4.41 -11.23
C GLY A 58 19.85 -5.75 -11.79
N LYS A 59 19.19 -6.25 -12.85
CA LYS A 59 19.61 -7.47 -13.56
C LYS A 59 20.95 -7.30 -14.25
N ARG A 60 21.17 -6.16 -14.90
CA ARG A 60 22.44 -5.83 -15.56
C ARG A 60 23.58 -5.68 -14.56
N GLU A 61 23.29 -5.11 -13.40
CA GLU A 61 24.27 -4.84 -12.35
C GLU A 61 24.55 -6.07 -11.45
N GLY A 62 23.71 -7.12 -11.55
CA GLY A 62 23.82 -8.31 -10.71
C GLY A 62 23.42 -8.04 -9.26
N THR A 63 22.61 -7.00 -9.02
CA THR A 63 22.12 -6.58 -7.69
C THR A 63 20.71 -7.09 -7.39
N LEU A 64 20.03 -7.68 -8.38
CA LEU A 64 18.77 -8.38 -8.16
C LEU A 64 18.95 -9.51 -7.14
N LEU A 65 18.15 -9.47 -6.07
CA LEU A 65 17.99 -10.60 -5.16
C LEU A 65 17.23 -11.71 -5.88
N ASP A 66 17.75 -12.93 -5.80
CA ASP A 66 16.97 -14.12 -6.14
C ASP A 66 15.82 -14.26 -5.12
N LEU A 67 14.59 -14.37 -5.64
CA LEU A 67 13.36 -14.54 -4.87
C LEU A 67 13.11 -16.00 -4.48
#